data_AF-A0A849PTU6-F1
#
_entry.id   AF-A0A849PTU6-F1
#
_cell.length_a   1.000
_cell.length_b   1.000
_cell.length_c   1.000
_cell.angle_alpha   90.00
_cell.angle_beta   90.00
_cell.angle_gamma   90.00
#
_symmetry.space_group_name_H-M   'P 1'
#
loop_
_entity.id
_entity.type
_entity.pdbx_description
1 polymer ?
#
loop_
_entity_poly.entity_id
_entity_poly.type
_entity_poly.pdbx_seq_one_letter_code
_entity_poly.pdbx_strand_id
1 'polypeptide(L)'
;AIRVATETDMHEVMIVFNSKILRGNRAKKFREVEFEAFESVGMLPLGIIEHDIRHTGEHYCNNNVDSRIKYFNKLEEKVCIQKLTPGFDPKIISCLVDLGYKGIVLEGFGAGNVPIDENSLIPEIKKAVDKGIPIVVSSQCAIGFSWMYLYECGKKALDAGAIPSHDMISETAMTKLMWILGNHSGYDMKKIKELFLKDVSGEVSDIRSPKEKRIWEYSL
;
A
#
# COMPACT_ATOMS: atom_id res chain seq x y z
N ALA A 1 -21.20 -2.28 12.83
CA ALA A 1 -21.07 -1.05 12.02
C ALA A 1 -21.78 0.13 12.70
N ILE A 2 -23.11 0.09 12.87
CA ILE A 2 -23.86 1.21 13.50
C ILE A 2 -23.29 1.59 14.87
N ARG A 3 -23.12 0.61 15.78
CA ARG A 3 -22.49 0.82 17.09
C ARG A 3 -21.15 1.56 16.98
N VAL A 4 -20.27 1.15 16.06
CA VAL A 4 -18.96 1.79 15.86
C VAL A 4 -19.12 3.26 15.44
N ALA A 5 -20.09 3.56 14.58
CA ALA A 5 -20.34 4.92 14.10
C ALA A 5 -20.99 5.83 15.16
N THR A 6 -21.71 5.28 16.13
CA THR A 6 -22.47 6.05 17.13
C THR A 6 -21.89 6.03 18.53
N GLU A 7 -21.09 5.02 18.88
CA GLU A 7 -20.55 4.78 20.22
C GLU A 7 -19.03 5.05 20.29
N THR A 8 -18.35 5.34 19.18
CA THR A 8 -16.91 5.66 19.16
C THR A 8 -16.66 7.05 18.58
N ASP A 9 -15.48 7.61 18.86
CA ASP A 9 -14.96 8.84 18.28
C ASP A 9 -13.94 8.58 17.15
N MET A 10 -13.96 7.38 16.57
CA MET A 10 -13.06 6.99 15.47
C MET A 10 -13.44 7.71 14.18
N HIS A 11 -12.59 8.64 13.73
CA HIS A 11 -12.82 9.49 12.57
C HIS A 11 -12.01 8.98 11.36
N GLU A 12 -12.31 7.77 10.91
CA GLU A 12 -11.60 7.09 9.84
C GLU A 12 -12.54 6.29 8.91
N VAL A 13 -12.01 5.89 7.75
CA VAL A 13 -12.66 4.85 6.93
C VAL A 13 -12.31 3.49 7.52
N MET A 14 -13.32 2.77 7.99
CA MET A 14 -13.17 1.49 8.69
C MET A 14 -13.95 0.38 7.99
N ILE A 15 -13.44 -0.85 8.13
CA ILE A 15 -14.18 -2.07 7.83
C ILE A 15 -14.57 -2.71 9.16
N VAL A 16 -15.87 -2.90 9.39
CA VAL A 16 -16.38 -3.61 10.57
C VAL A 16 -16.83 -4.99 10.13
N PHE A 17 -16.10 -6.02 10.54
CA PHE A 17 -16.33 -7.40 10.10
C PHE A 17 -15.98 -8.39 11.21
N ASN A 18 -16.85 -9.39 11.45
CA ASN A 18 -16.65 -10.44 12.46
C ASN A 18 -16.19 -9.90 13.83
N SER A 19 -16.92 -8.93 14.36
CA SER A 19 -16.60 -8.24 15.62
C SER A 19 -15.25 -7.51 15.65
N LYS A 20 -14.51 -7.40 14.55
CA LYS A 20 -13.31 -6.57 14.44
C LYS A 20 -13.64 -5.23 13.78
N ILE A 21 -12.94 -4.18 14.20
CA ILE A 21 -12.92 -2.87 13.57
C ILE A 21 -11.53 -2.73 12.95
N LEU A 22 -11.46 -2.70 11.62
CA LEU A 22 -10.21 -2.67 10.86
C LEU A 22 -10.06 -1.29 10.21
N ARG A 23 -8.84 -0.74 10.18
CA ARG A 23 -8.55 0.42 9.34
C ARG A 23 -8.68 0.02 7.87
N GLY A 24 -9.46 0.77 7.09
CA GLY A 24 -9.86 0.35 5.75
C GLY A 24 -8.70 0.11 4.79
N ASN A 25 -7.69 0.99 4.81
CA ASN A 25 -6.48 0.88 3.98
C ASN A 25 -5.43 -0.12 4.52
N ARG A 26 -5.76 -0.85 5.58
CA ARG A 26 -4.93 -1.90 6.19
C ARG A 26 -5.65 -3.24 6.27
N ALA A 27 -6.86 -3.34 5.73
CA ALA A 27 -7.66 -4.54 5.75
C ALA A 27 -7.46 -5.35 4.46
N LYS A 28 -7.25 -6.66 4.58
CA LYS A 28 -7.19 -7.58 3.44
C LYS A 28 -8.10 -8.77 3.69
N LYS A 29 -8.81 -9.23 2.66
CA LYS A 29 -9.59 -10.47 2.71
C LYS A 29 -8.63 -11.65 2.53
N PHE A 30 -8.43 -12.43 3.59
CA PHE A 30 -7.55 -13.61 3.59
C PHE A 30 -8.28 -14.91 3.33
N ARG A 31 -9.57 -14.97 3.69
CA ARG A 31 -10.35 -16.19 3.63
C ARG A 31 -11.58 -15.99 2.75
N GLU A 32 -11.90 -16.99 1.94
CA GLU A 32 -13.01 -16.91 0.98
C GLU A 32 -14.36 -17.02 1.69
N VAL A 33 -14.47 -17.97 2.64
CA VAL A 33 -15.73 -18.48 3.18
C VAL A 33 -15.90 -18.18 4.67
N GLU A 34 -14.83 -18.25 5.46
CA GLU A 34 -14.87 -18.16 6.91
C GLU A 34 -15.40 -16.80 7.39
N PHE A 35 -16.09 -16.80 8.54
CA PHE A 35 -16.55 -15.55 9.15
C PHE A 35 -15.39 -14.60 9.47
N GLU A 36 -14.22 -15.11 9.78
CA GLU A 36 -12.99 -14.33 9.96
C GLU A 36 -12.29 -14.07 8.61
N ALA A 37 -13.03 -13.47 7.66
CA ALA A 37 -12.53 -13.29 6.29
C ALA A 37 -11.49 -12.18 6.14
N PHE A 38 -11.58 -11.13 6.97
CA PHE A 38 -10.74 -9.94 6.87
C PHE A 38 -9.80 -9.83 8.06
N GLU A 39 -8.54 -9.50 7.78
CA GLU A 39 -7.54 -9.21 8.80
C GLU A 39 -6.92 -7.84 8.60
N SER A 40 -6.42 -7.30 9.71
CA SER A 40 -5.57 -6.11 9.71
C SER A 40 -4.13 -6.51 9.37
N VAL A 41 -3.53 -5.83 8.40
CA VAL A 41 -2.18 -6.09 7.93
C VAL A 41 -1.23 -5.01 8.44
N GLY A 42 -0.14 -5.43 9.08
CA GLY A 42 0.91 -4.53 9.57
C GLY A 42 0.55 -3.74 10.83
N MET A 43 -0.67 -3.89 11.36
CA MET A 43 -1.13 -3.27 12.60
C MET A 43 -2.24 -4.11 13.26
N LEU A 44 -2.56 -3.85 14.53
CA LEU A 44 -3.77 -4.42 15.12
C LEU A 44 -5.04 -3.86 14.48
N PRO A 45 -6.16 -4.61 14.59
CA PRO A 45 -7.49 -4.01 14.54
C PRO A 45 -7.57 -2.74 15.42
N LEU A 46 -8.35 -1.76 14.99
CA LEU A 46 -8.63 -0.55 15.77
C LEU A 46 -9.42 -0.87 17.04
N GLY A 47 -10.28 -1.88 16.98
CA GLY A 47 -11.03 -2.36 18.13
C GLY A 47 -11.73 -3.69 17.90
N ILE A 48 -12.29 -4.22 18.98
CA ILE A 48 -13.11 -5.44 19.03
C ILE A 48 -14.49 -5.08 19.60
N ILE A 49 -15.54 -5.59 18.99
CA ILE A 49 -16.93 -5.43 19.42
C ILE A 49 -17.33 -6.65 20.24
N GLU A 50 -17.47 -6.46 21.55
CA GLU A 50 -17.98 -7.46 22.49
C GLU A 50 -19.31 -6.93 23.07
N HIS A 51 -19.51 -7.05 24.39
CA HIS A 51 -20.55 -6.30 25.09
C HIS A 51 -20.35 -4.79 24.84
N ASP A 52 -19.14 -4.31 25.11
CA ASP A 52 -18.68 -2.95 24.81
C ASP A 52 -17.68 -2.96 23.63
N ILE A 53 -17.40 -1.78 23.07
CA ILE A 53 -16.35 -1.63 22.06
C ILE A 53 -15.02 -1.43 22.79
N ARG A 54 -14.12 -2.39 22.63
CA ARG A 54 -12.76 -2.34 23.20
C ARG A 54 -11.78 -1.85 22.14
N HIS A 55 -11.15 -0.71 22.39
CA HIS A 55 -10.11 -0.16 21.51
C HIS A 55 -8.82 -0.97 21.66
N THR A 56 -8.21 -1.35 20.54
CA THR A 56 -7.01 -2.19 20.50
C THR A 56 -5.86 -1.58 19.71
N GLY A 57 -6.13 -0.68 18.77
CA GLY A 57 -5.13 -0.03 17.93
C GLY A 57 -5.21 1.49 17.97
N GLU A 58 -4.14 2.14 17.52
CA GLU A 58 -4.12 3.59 17.31
C GLU A 58 -5.12 3.99 16.23
N HIS A 59 -5.98 4.95 16.54
CA HIS A 59 -7.00 5.49 15.66
C HIS A 59 -6.97 7.02 15.70
N TYR A 60 -7.42 7.65 14.62
CA TYR A 60 -7.60 9.08 14.54
C TYR A 60 -8.92 9.46 15.23
N CYS A 61 -8.80 10.35 16.22
CA CYS A 61 -9.93 10.96 16.91
C CYS A 61 -10.16 12.40 16.44
N ASN A 62 -11.33 12.96 16.75
CA ASN A 62 -11.64 14.35 16.45
C ASN A 62 -10.80 15.33 17.30
N ASN A 63 -9.75 15.91 16.73
CA ASN A 63 -8.97 16.96 17.39
C ASN A 63 -9.58 18.36 17.18
N ASN A 64 -10.89 18.56 17.36
CA ASN A 64 -11.55 19.89 17.41
C ASN A 64 -11.04 20.93 16.38
N VAL A 65 -10.79 20.53 15.13
CA VAL A 65 -10.49 21.47 14.05
C VAL A 65 -11.73 21.60 13.20
N ASP A 66 -12.35 22.78 13.23
CA ASP A 66 -13.27 23.26 12.21
C ASP A 66 -12.62 23.06 10.83
N SER A 67 -12.89 21.90 10.22
CA SER A 67 -12.31 21.49 8.97
C SER A 67 -13.40 20.85 8.16
N ARG A 68 -14.09 21.69 7.38
CA ARG A 68 -14.95 21.25 6.28
C ARG A 68 -14.27 20.07 5.57
N ILE A 69 -14.98 18.96 5.45
CA ILE A 69 -14.49 17.75 4.79
C ILE A 69 -14.00 18.13 3.40
N LYS A 70 -12.71 17.91 3.13
CA LYS A 70 -12.15 18.03 1.79
C LYS A 70 -12.36 16.71 1.09
N TYR A 71 -13.14 16.74 0.02
CA TYR A 71 -13.45 15.57 -0.77
C TYR A 71 -12.61 15.52 -2.04
N PHE A 72 -11.80 14.48 -2.19
CA PHE A 72 -11.00 14.18 -3.38
C PHE A 72 -11.70 13.09 -4.19
N ASN A 73 -12.33 13.48 -5.29
CA ASN A 73 -13.27 12.63 -6.02
C ASN A 73 -12.74 12.10 -7.36
N LYS A 74 -11.45 12.31 -7.65
CA LYS A 74 -10.81 11.84 -8.89
C LYS A 74 -9.93 10.63 -8.59
N LEU A 75 -9.91 9.68 -9.51
CA LEU A 75 -8.97 8.56 -9.52
C LEU A 75 -8.44 8.42 -10.95
N GLU A 76 -7.15 8.15 -11.09
CA GLU A 76 -6.57 7.70 -12.36
C GLU A 76 -6.80 6.20 -12.50
N GLU A 77 -7.67 5.79 -13.42
CA GLU A 77 -8.07 4.39 -13.59
C GLU A 77 -7.00 3.54 -14.30
N LYS A 78 -6.09 4.17 -15.05
CA LYS A 78 -4.99 3.49 -15.73
C LYS A 78 -3.80 3.23 -14.80
N VAL A 79 -4.07 2.60 -13.67
CA VAL A 79 -3.07 2.03 -12.75
C VAL A 79 -3.34 0.54 -12.62
N CYS A 80 -2.32 -0.30 -12.60
CA CYS A 80 -2.49 -1.74 -12.41
C CYS A 80 -1.50 -2.34 -11.42
N ILE A 81 -1.85 -3.52 -10.92
CA ILE A 81 -0.95 -4.41 -10.18
C ILE A 81 -0.42 -5.47 -11.14
N GLN A 82 0.87 -5.76 -11.09
CA GLN A 82 1.52 -6.86 -11.79
C GLN A 82 2.24 -7.74 -10.78
N LYS A 83 1.75 -8.97 -10.61
CA LYS A 83 2.40 -9.95 -9.75
C LYS A 83 3.60 -10.55 -10.46
N LEU A 84 4.78 -10.46 -9.85
CA LEU A 84 5.97 -11.08 -10.43
C LEU A 84 5.93 -12.59 -10.20
N THR A 85 6.25 -13.36 -11.23
CA THR A 85 6.40 -14.80 -11.18
C THR A 85 7.76 -15.20 -11.75
N PRO A 86 8.29 -16.38 -11.41
CA PRO A 86 9.42 -16.93 -12.16
C PRO A 86 9.11 -16.94 -13.66
N GLY A 87 10.02 -16.38 -14.47
CA GLY A 87 9.82 -16.23 -15.92
C GLY A 87 8.94 -15.06 -16.37
N PHE A 88 8.60 -14.11 -15.49
CA PHE A 88 7.90 -12.88 -15.88
C PHE A 88 8.65 -12.16 -17.00
N ASP A 89 7.97 -11.85 -18.11
CA ASP A 89 8.55 -11.12 -19.23
C ASP A 89 8.56 -9.60 -18.94
N PRO A 90 9.74 -8.97 -18.81
CA PRO A 90 9.86 -7.52 -18.56
C PRO A 90 9.13 -6.66 -19.58
N LYS A 91 8.99 -7.14 -20.82
CA LYS A 91 8.32 -6.40 -21.90
C LYS A 91 6.85 -6.13 -21.60
N ILE A 92 6.23 -6.90 -20.71
CA ILE A 92 4.86 -6.62 -20.23
C ILE A 92 4.78 -5.20 -19.65
N ILE A 93 5.81 -4.73 -18.95
CA ILE A 93 5.87 -3.38 -18.39
C ILE A 93 5.89 -2.33 -19.52
N SER A 94 6.73 -2.52 -20.54
CA SER A 94 6.72 -1.69 -21.74
C SER A 94 5.37 -1.68 -22.45
N CYS A 95 4.72 -2.84 -22.60
CA CYS A 95 3.41 -2.94 -23.23
C CYS A 95 2.35 -2.15 -22.45
N LEU A 96 2.34 -2.22 -21.11
CA LEU A 96 1.43 -1.44 -20.27
C LEU A 96 1.66 0.07 -20.45
N VAL A 97 2.93 0.49 -20.45
CA VAL A 97 3.32 1.88 -20.72
C VAL A 97 2.82 2.34 -22.09
N ASP A 98 2.99 1.53 -23.13
CA ASP A 98 2.60 1.87 -24.50
C ASP A 98 1.06 1.84 -24.68
N LEU A 99 0.33 1.04 -23.90
CA LEU A 99 -1.14 1.09 -23.77
C LEU A 99 -1.65 2.33 -23.00
N GLY A 100 -0.72 3.13 -22.48
CA GLY A 100 -1.00 4.40 -21.80
C GLY A 100 -1.32 4.26 -20.32
N TYR A 101 -0.86 3.20 -19.66
CA TYR A 101 -0.89 3.13 -18.20
C TYR A 101 -0.09 4.27 -17.56
N LYS A 102 -0.62 4.81 -16.47
CA LYS A 102 -0.11 5.98 -15.76
C LYS A 102 0.60 5.63 -14.47
N GLY A 103 0.45 4.42 -13.96
CA GLY A 103 1.21 3.90 -12.83
C GLY A 103 1.16 2.38 -12.79
N ILE A 104 2.20 1.75 -12.26
CA ILE A 104 2.25 0.29 -12.15
C ILE A 104 2.76 -0.07 -10.75
N VAL A 105 2.05 -0.97 -10.07
CA VAL A 105 2.48 -1.59 -8.82
C VAL A 105 2.97 -3.00 -9.13
N LEU A 106 4.23 -3.29 -8.86
CA LEU A 106 4.82 -4.62 -8.97
C LEU A 106 4.72 -5.33 -7.63
N GLU A 107 4.16 -6.55 -7.57
CA GLU A 107 4.30 -7.40 -6.40
C GLU A 107 5.61 -8.20 -6.52
N GLY A 108 6.67 -7.66 -5.92
CA GLY A 108 7.99 -8.26 -5.85
C GLY A 108 8.08 -9.39 -4.82
N PHE A 109 9.16 -10.16 -4.89
CA PHE A 109 9.40 -11.28 -3.98
C PHE A 109 9.94 -10.80 -2.63
N GLY A 110 9.48 -11.38 -1.52
CA GLY A 110 10.01 -11.12 -0.18
C GLY A 110 10.04 -9.63 0.15
N ALA A 111 11.22 -9.05 0.35
CA ALA A 111 11.42 -7.63 0.69
C ALA A 111 11.20 -6.64 -0.49
N GLY A 112 10.45 -7.02 -1.53
CA GLY A 112 10.28 -6.20 -2.75
C GLY A 112 11.38 -6.41 -3.78
N ASN A 113 11.90 -7.63 -3.87
CA ASN A 113 12.94 -7.99 -4.83
C ASN A 113 12.36 -8.18 -6.24
N VAL A 114 13.10 -7.75 -7.25
CA VAL A 114 12.77 -7.92 -8.68
C VAL A 114 13.92 -8.64 -9.42
N PRO A 115 13.65 -9.36 -10.52
CA PRO A 115 14.71 -9.94 -11.35
C PRO A 115 15.67 -8.87 -11.87
N ILE A 116 16.98 -9.13 -11.77
CA ILE A 116 18.03 -8.20 -12.22
C ILE A 116 18.99 -8.77 -13.27
N ASP A 117 18.96 -10.09 -13.50
CA ASP A 117 19.86 -10.79 -14.43
C ASP A 117 19.09 -11.19 -15.70
N GLU A 118 18.91 -12.49 -15.96
CA GLU A 118 18.03 -12.96 -17.02
C GLU A 118 16.62 -12.40 -16.80
N ASN A 119 16.03 -11.83 -17.84
CA ASN A 119 14.75 -11.10 -17.77
C ASN A 119 14.76 -9.99 -16.70
N SER A 120 15.87 -9.22 -16.64
CA SER A 120 15.99 -8.05 -15.77
C SER A 120 14.83 -7.07 -15.98
N LEU A 121 14.18 -6.66 -14.88
CA LEU A 121 13.17 -5.61 -14.89
C LEU A 121 13.78 -4.21 -14.85
N ILE A 122 15.06 -4.07 -14.53
CA ILE A 122 15.72 -2.78 -14.31
C ILE A 122 15.61 -1.84 -15.52
N PRO A 123 15.86 -2.27 -16.78
CA PRO A 123 15.74 -1.40 -17.93
C PRO A 123 14.29 -0.92 -18.17
N GLU A 124 13.32 -1.78 -17.92
CA GLU A 124 11.89 -1.50 -18.13
C GLU A 124 11.34 -0.57 -17.05
N ILE A 125 11.76 -0.76 -15.79
CA ILE A 125 11.49 0.18 -14.69
C ILE A 125 12.04 1.56 -15.05
N LYS A 126 13.32 1.63 -15.44
CA LYS A 126 13.95 2.90 -15.80
C LYS A 126 13.24 3.59 -16.96
N LYS A 127 12.91 2.85 -18.02
CA LYS A 127 12.19 3.36 -19.19
C LYS A 127 10.81 3.93 -18.83
N ALA A 128 10.07 3.26 -17.95
CA ALA A 128 8.77 3.74 -17.48
C ALA A 128 8.92 5.03 -16.65
N VAL A 129 9.87 5.04 -15.71
CA VAL A 129 10.13 6.21 -14.86
C VAL A 129 10.60 7.41 -15.68
N ASP A 130 11.50 7.21 -16.66
CA ASP A 130 11.97 8.26 -17.56
C ASP A 130 10.83 8.84 -18.42
N LYS A 131 9.77 8.06 -18.68
CA LYS A 131 8.52 8.52 -19.32
C LYS A 131 7.52 9.17 -18.35
N GLY A 132 7.88 9.34 -17.07
CA GLY A 132 7.02 9.93 -16.05
C GLY A 132 5.96 8.99 -15.49
N ILE A 133 6.12 7.67 -15.66
CA ILE A 133 5.18 6.65 -15.17
C ILE A 133 5.74 6.01 -13.90
N PRO A 134 5.18 6.28 -12.71
CA PRO A 134 5.67 5.72 -11.45
C PRO A 134 5.55 4.19 -11.42
N ILE A 135 6.65 3.55 -11.06
CA ILE A 135 6.70 2.12 -10.73
C ILE A 135 6.85 1.98 -9.22
N VAL A 136 5.82 1.45 -8.58
CA VAL A 136 5.84 1.08 -7.16
C VAL A 136 6.19 -0.39 -7.03
N VAL A 137 7.02 -0.76 -6.06
CA VAL A 137 7.35 -2.16 -5.77
C VAL A 137 6.86 -2.52 -4.38
N SER A 138 5.84 -3.38 -4.36
CA SER A 138 5.25 -4.02 -3.20
C SER A 138 5.84 -5.41 -2.95
N SER A 139 5.42 -6.04 -1.86
CA SER A 139 5.71 -7.44 -1.55
C SER A 139 4.51 -8.32 -1.89
N GLN A 140 4.78 -9.52 -2.39
CA GLN A 140 3.78 -10.60 -2.45
C GLN A 140 3.45 -11.17 -1.06
N CYS A 141 4.32 -10.96 -0.06
CA CYS A 141 4.05 -11.37 1.30
C CYS A 141 2.92 -10.51 1.86
N ALA A 142 1.90 -11.17 2.42
CA ALA A 142 0.75 -10.47 2.96
C ALA A 142 1.10 -9.63 4.20
N ILE A 143 2.13 -10.02 4.96
CA ILE A 143 2.67 -9.27 6.09
C ILE A 143 4.16 -9.07 5.85
N GLY A 144 4.63 -7.85 6.05
CA GLY A 144 6.04 -7.51 5.91
C GLY A 144 6.23 -6.08 5.45
N PHE A 145 7.41 -5.82 4.92
CA PHE A 145 7.80 -4.52 4.42
C PHE A 145 8.64 -4.72 3.15
N SER A 146 8.43 -3.86 2.16
CA SER A 146 9.25 -3.76 0.94
C SER A 146 10.59 -3.09 1.27
N TRP A 147 11.44 -3.80 2.01
CA TRP A 147 12.78 -3.37 2.39
C TRP A 147 13.78 -3.47 1.22
N MET A 148 13.50 -2.75 0.14
CA MET A 148 14.25 -2.86 -1.11
C MET A 148 15.74 -2.53 -0.98
N TYR A 149 16.15 -1.81 0.07
CA TYR A 149 17.57 -1.53 0.33
C TYR A 149 18.35 -2.71 0.92
N LEU A 150 17.70 -3.82 1.31
CA LEU A 150 18.37 -4.97 1.92
C LEU A 150 19.23 -5.75 0.92
N TYR A 151 18.74 -5.92 -0.30
CA TYR A 151 19.35 -6.77 -1.31
C TYR A 151 19.70 -5.98 -2.58
N GLU A 152 20.69 -6.45 -3.32
CA GLU A 152 21.16 -5.79 -4.55
C GLU A 152 20.02 -5.58 -5.56
N CYS A 153 19.14 -6.55 -5.71
CA CYS A 153 18.02 -6.48 -6.65
C CYS A 153 17.04 -5.34 -6.35
N GLY A 154 16.69 -5.14 -5.07
CA GLY A 154 15.88 -4.00 -4.66
C GLY A 154 16.64 -2.68 -4.82
N LYS A 155 17.93 -2.61 -4.48
CA LYS A 155 18.75 -1.40 -4.67
C LYS A 155 18.81 -0.97 -6.14
N LYS A 156 19.08 -1.90 -7.06
CA LYS A 156 19.07 -1.60 -8.50
C LYS A 156 17.73 -1.07 -8.99
N ALA A 157 16.62 -1.59 -8.46
CA ALA A 157 15.29 -1.08 -8.78
C ALA A 157 15.07 0.34 -8.24
N LEU A 158 15.52 0.62 -7.01
CA LEU A 158 15.48 1.97 -6.43
C LEU A 158 16.33 2.96 -7.25
N ASP A 159 17.52 2.55 -7.68
CA ASP A 159 18.43 3.35 -8.52
C ASP A 159 17.83 3.61 -9.91
N ALA A 160 17.05 2.67 -10.44
CA ALA A 160 16.25 2.85 -11.65
C ALA A 160 15.00 3.74 -11.45
N GLY A 161 14.75 4.19 -10.23
CA GLY A 161 13.68 5.14 -9.90
C GLY A 161 12.40 4.51 -9.35
N ALA A 162 12.39 3.21 -9.04
CA ALA A 162 11.26 2.58 -8.38
C ALA A 162 10.96 3.21 -7.00
N ILE A 163 9.72 3.06 -6.57
CA ILE A 163 9.21 3.57 -5.29
C ILE A 163 8.85 2.36 -4.42
N PRO A 164 9.42 2.19 -3.21
CA PRO A 164 9.04 1.10 -2.34
C PRO A 164 7.63 1.35 -1.75
N SER A 165 6.78 0.31 -1.67
CA SER A 165 5.47 0.42 -1.01
C SER A 165 5.52 0.38 0.51
N HIS A 166 6.71 0.12 1.09
CA HIS A 166 6.87 -0.11 2.51
C HIS A 166 5.99 -1.30 2.95
N ASP A 167 5.16 -1.14 3.97
CA ASP A 167 4.22 -2.14 4.49
C ASP A 167 2.78 -1.96 3.97
N MET A 168 2.57 -1.12 2.95
CA MET A 168 1.27 -1.06 2.28
C MET A 168 0.99 -2.40 1.58
N ILE A 169 -0.20 -2.96 1.79
CA ILE A 169 -0.74 -4.00 0.92
C ILE A 169 -0.87 -3.47 -0.51
N SER A 170 -0.72 -4.35 -1.50
CA SER A 170 -0.71 -3.97 -2.92
C SER A 170 -1.98 -3.22 -3.35
N GLU A 171 -3.14 -3.60 -2.81
CA GLU A 171 -4.42 -2.95 -3.05
C GLU A 171 -4.42 -1.49 -2.58
N THR A 172 -3.85 -1.23 -1.40
CA THR A 172 -3.68 0.11 -0.84
C THR A 172 -2.66 0.92 -1.63
N ALA A 173 -1.51 0.31 -1.98
CA ALA A 173 -0.50 0.96 -2.81
C ALA A 173 -1.07 1.38 -4.18
N MET A 174 -1.85 0.52 -4.83
CA MET A 174 -2.53 0.82 -6.09
C MET A 174 -3.53 1.96 -5.90
N THR A 175 -4.43 1.85 -4.92
CA THR A 175 -5.47 2.85 -4.68
C THR A 175 -4.87 4.22 -4.33
N LYS A 176 -3.80 4.25 -3.52
CA LYS A 176 -3.06 5.47 -3.21
C LYS A 176 -2.45 6.09 -4.46
N LEU A 177 -1.86 5.28 -5.34
CA LEU A 177 -1.28 5.77 -6.59
C LEU A 177 -2.37 6.33 -7.53
N MET A 178 -3.51 5.65 -7.66
CA MET A 178 -4.68 6.14 -8.40
C MET A 178 -5.16 7.49 -7.86
N TRP A 179 -5.23 7.63 -6.54
CA TRP A 179 -5.63 8.86 -5.86
C TRP A 179 -4.64 10.01 -6.10
N ILE A 180 -3.33 9.75 -5.98
CA ILE A 180 -2.28 10.75 -6.25
C ILE A 180 -2.38 11.24 -7.69
N LEU A 181 -2.40 10.32 -8.66
CA LEU A 181 -2.39 10.67 -10.08
C LEU A 181 -3.69 11.35 -10.52
N GLY A 182 -4.84 10.97 -9.95
CA GLY A 182 -6.14 11.56 -10.27
C GLY A 182 -6.34 12.96 -9.67
N ASN A 183 -5.83 13.22 -8.47
CA ASN A 183 -6.04 14.49 -7.77
C ASN A 183 -4.86 15.47 -7.87
N HIS A 184 -3.68 14.98 -8.27
CA HIS A 184 -2.44 15.77 -8.36
C HIS A 184 -1.76 15.60 -9.73
N SER A 185 -2.53 15.64 -10.82
CA SER A 185 -2.09 15.36 -12.19
C SER A 185 -0.95 16.26 -12.74
N GLY A 186 -0.63 17.36 -12.06
CA GLY A 186 0.48 18.26 -12.40
C GLY A 186 1.77 18.01 -11.62
N TYR A 187 1.83 16.96 -10.79
CA TYR A 187 3.01 16.65 -10.00
C TYR A 187 4.07 15.95 -10.84
N ASP A 188 5.33 16.29 -10.60
CA ASP A 188 6.47 15.56 -11.14
C ASP A 188 6.72 14.26 -10.36
N MET A 189 7.62 13.42 -10.88
CA MET A 189 7.95 12.13 -10.26
C MET A 189 8.46 12.28 -8.81
N LYS A 190 9.14 13.38 -8.50
CA LYS A 190 9.67 13.64 -7.16
C LYS A 190 8.52 13.88 -6.17
N LYS A 191 7.58 14.76 -6.51
CA LYS A 191 6.40 15.04 -5.68
C LYS A 191 5.48 13.82 -5.56
N ILE A 192 5.32 13.05 -6.64
CA ILE A 192 4.56 11.77 -6.60
C ILE A 192 5.21 10.84 -5.59
N LYS A 193 6.53 10.63 -5.66
CA LYS A 193 7.28 9.79 -4.73
C LYS A 193 7.19 10.28 -3.29
N GLU A 194 7.37 11.58 -3.05
CA GLU A 194 7.24 12.18 -1.71
C GLU A 194 5.84 11.97 -1.12
N LEU A 195 4.78 12.22 -1.89
CA LEU A 195 3.41 12.05 -1.43
C LEU A 195 3.05 10.56 -1.25
N PHE A 196 3.57 9.69 -2.10
CA PHE A 196 3.35 8.25 -2.00
C PHE A 196 3.98 7.65 -0.73
N LEU A 197 5.18 8.11 -0.36
CA LEU A 197 5.89 7.63 0.84
C LEU A 197 5.41 8.27 2.14
N LYS A 198 4.73 9.42 2.06
CA LYS A 198 4.16 10.09 3.22
C LYS A 198 2.89 9.39 3.71
N ASP A 199 2.76 9.19 5.02
CA ASP A 199 1.49 8.75 5.60
C ASP A 199 0.40 9.83 5.47
N VAL A 200 -0.73 9.46 4.87
CA VAL A 200 -1.89 10.34 4.64
C VAL A 200 -3.07 9.95 5.53
N SER A 201 -3.25 8.66 5.78
CA SER A 201 -4.43 8.08 6.40
C SER A 201 -4.13 6.80 7.20
N GLY A 202 -2.89 6.61 7.64
CA GLY A 202 -2.44 5.46 8.41
C GLY A 202 -2.07 4.24 7.55
N GLU A 203 -1.93 4.40 6.23
CA GLU A 203 -1.67 3.31 5.30
C GLU A 203 -0.23 2.80 5.29
N VAL A 204 0.73 3.60 5.78
CA VAL A 204 2.14 3.25 5.86
C VAL A 204 2.66 3.55 7.25
N SER A 205 3.55 2.72 7.79
CA SER A 205 4.11 2.95 9.13
C SER A 205 5.52 3.54 9.08
N ASP A 206 5.87 4.28 10.13
CA ASP A 206 7.14 5.01 10.27
C ASP A 206 8.40 4.15 10.48
N ILE A 207 8.30 2.82 10.40
CA ILE A 207 9.39 1.92 10.80
C ILE A 207 10.57 2.07 9.84
N ARG A 208 11.76 2.27 10.43
CA ARG A 208 12.96 2.71 9.73
C ARG A 208 13.92 1.56 9.44
N SER A 209 13.80 0.41 10.12
CA SER A 209 14.66 -0.74 9.86
C SER A 209 14.03 -2.13 10.06
N PRO A 210 14.58 -3.20 9.45
CA PRO A 210 14.13 -4.57 9.61
C PRO A 210 14.56 -5.19 10.95
N LYS A 211 15.38 -4.46 11.73
CA LYS A 211 15.84 -4.86 13.06
C LYS A 211 14.89 -4.38 14.17
N GLU A 212 14.03 -3.43 13.86
CA GLU A 212 12.97 -2.96 14.74
C GLU A 212 11.78 -3.91 14.59
N LYS A 213 11.57 -4.78 15.59
CA LYS A 213 10.40 -5.68 15.61
C LYS A 213 9.13 -4.86 15.76
N ARG A 214 8.09 -5.17 14.99
CA ARG A 214 6.73 -4.71 15.34
C ARG A 214 6.20 -5.50 16.52
N ILE A 215 5.38 -4.83 17.34
CA ILE A 215 4.64 -5.44 18.45
C ILE A 215 3.75 -6.63 17.97
N TRP A 216 3.40 -6.66 16.68
CA TRP A 216 2.45 -7.61 16.07
C TRP A 216 3.09 -8.82 15.37
N GLU A 217 4.41 -9.00 15.46
CA GLU A 217 5.13 -10.14 14.87
C GLU A 217 4.87 -11.50 15.57
N TYR A 218 4.00 -11.56 16.58
CA TYR A 218 3.85 -12.72 17.45
C TYR A 218 2.44 -13.32 17.56
N SER A 219 1.47 -12.87 16.76
CA SER A 219 0.12 -13.47 16.78
C SER A 219 -0.46 -13.57 15.38
N LEU A 220 -0.15 -14.68 14.71
CA LEU A 220 -1.01 -15.34 13.73
C LEU A 220 -1.73 -16.49 14.42
#